data_AF-A0A2E2NBS5-F1
#
_entry.id   AF-A0A2E2NBS5-F1
#
_cell.length_a   1.000
_cell.length_b   1.000
_cell.length_c   1.000
_cell.angle_alpha   90.00
_cell.angle_beta   90.00
_cell.angle_gamma   90.00
#
_symmetry.space_group_name_H-M   'P 1'
#
loop_
_entity.id
_entity.type
_entity.pdbx_description
1 polymer ?
#
loop_
_entity_poly.entity_id
_entity_poly.type
_entity_poly.pdbx_seq_one_letter_code
_entity_poly.pdbx_strand_id
1 'polypeptide(L)'
;MSRTVPALLTAVALATILVISMSSLTARAGQPDASPVDQGRLDAARAKLETAERICQMFHDPESGSPRGGAGAESNYLWSKRRMLAEIELIQLDHRQGTEADAIQRHLQWMRAWNDRVVESGVFSPFGIATTEYYIAEAEAMLASATRP
;
A
#
# COMPACT_ATOMS: atom_id res chain seq x y z
N MET A 1 5.94 51.57 -58.29
CA MET A 1 5.17 51.33 -59.52
C MET A 1 5.24 49.86 -59.85
N SER A 2 4.08 49.21 -59.94
CA SER A 2 3.72 47.98 -60.69
C SER A 2 2.67 47.20 -59.91
N ARG A 3 1.43 47.30 -60.40
CA ARG A 3 0.36 46.35 -60.14
C ARG A 3 0.41 45.29 -61.25
N THR A 4 0.38 44.02 -60.89
CA THR A 4 -0.18 42.94 -61.71
C THR A 4 -0.95 42.00 -60.79
N VAL A 5 -2.16 41.67 -61.20
CA VAL A 5 -3.28 41.02 -60.49
C VAL A 5 -3.52 39.64 -61.18
N PRO A 6 -4.59 38.87 -60.93
CA PRO A 6 -4.88 37.86 -59.89
C PRO A 6 -5.09 36.42 -60.45
N ALA A 7 -5.38 35.46 -59.57
CA ALA A 7 -6.30 34.31 -59.82
C ALA A 7 -6.63 33.70 -58.44
N LEU A 8 -7.75 33.93 -57.74
CA LEU A 8 -9.19 33.83 -58.08
C LEU A 8 -9.67 32.37 -58.25
N LEU A 9 -10.18 31.81 -57.15
CA LEU A 9 -11.11 30.67 -56.96
C LEU A 9 -11.40 30.70 -55.42
N THR A 10 -12.41 31.31 -54.83
CA THR A 10 -13.89 31.40 -55.02
C THR A 10 -14.64 30.09 -54.79
N ALA A 11 -15.09 29.89 -53.55
CA ALA A 11 -16.43 29.43 -53.13
C ALA A 11 -16.43 29.39 -51.56
N VAL A 12 -17.13 30.24 -50.78
CA VAL A 12 -18.58 30.52 -50.69
C VAL A 12 -19.36 29.23 -50.42
N ALA A 13 -20.16 29.01 -49.37
CA ALA A 13 -20.61 29.73 -48.17
C ALA A 13 -21.32 28.67 -47.28
N LEU A 14 -21.52 28.85 -45.98
CA LEU A 14 -22.73 29.41 -45.33
C LEU A 14 -22.48 29.26 -43.80
N ALA A 15 -22.48 30.32 -42.99
CA ALA A 15 -23.63 30.77 -42.16
C ALA A 15 -24.39 29.59 -41.52
N THR A 16 -24.40 29.42 -40.19
CA THR A 16 -25.24 30.24 -39.28
C THR A 16 -24.70 30.38 -37.85
N ILE A 17 -24.99 31.55 -37.28
CA ILE A 17 -24.75 32.03 -35.91
C ILE A 17 -26.05 31.82 -35.07
N LEU A 18 -25.91 31.85 -33.73
CA LEU A 18 -26.91 32.09 -32.65
C LEU A 18 -27.54 30.84 -32.00
N VAL A 19 -27.86 30.77 -30.69
CA VAL A 19 -27.51 31.49 -29.45
C VAL A 19 -28.15 30.68 -28.29
N ILE A 20 -27.45 30.59 -27.16
CA ILE A 20 -27.92 30.41 -25.75
C ILE A 20 -29.08 29.43 -25.46
N SER A 21 -28.80 28.46 -24.59
CA SER A 21 -29.77 28.06 -23.57
C SER A 21 -29.04 27.77 -22.26
N MET A 22 -29.12 28.74 -21.34
CA MET A 22 -29.11 28.46 -19.90
C MET A 22 -30.27 27.51 -19.61
N SER A 23 -29.98 26.27 -19.22
CA SER A 23 -30.82 25.40 -18.39
C SER A 23 -30.08 24.08 -18.15
N SER A 24 -29.18 24.05 -17.17
CA SER A 24 -28.80 22.85 -16.40
C SER A 24 -27.91 23.27 -15.22
N LEU A 25 -28.47 24.07 -14.32
CA LEU A 25 -28.15 23.87 -12.90
C LEU A 25 -28.62 22.44 -12.56
N THR A 26 -27.80 21.68 -11.83
CA THR A 26 -28.00 20.33 -11.24
C THR A 26 -27.44 19.11 -11.99
N ALA A 27 -26.23 18.69 -11.56
CA ALA A 27 -25.71 17.31 -11.36
C ALA A 27 -24.15 17.34 -11.50
N ARG A 28 -23.37 17.75 -10.49
CA ARG A 28 -22.85 16.92 -9.36
C ARG A 28 -22.01 15.74 -9.89
N ALA A 29 -20.79 15.41 -9.45
CA ALA A 29 -19.96 15.76 -8.31
C ALA A 29 -18.50 15.46 -8.74
N GLY A 30 -17.52 16.27 -8.37
CA GLY A 30 -16.81 16.00 -7.13
C GLY A 30 -15.67 15.03 -7.37
N GLN A 31 -14.61 15.50 -8.03
CA GLN A 31 -13.29 14.95 -7.75
C GLN A 31 -13.00 15.42 -6.32
N PRO A 32 -12.96 14.53 -5.32
CA PRO A 32 -12.65 15.00 -3.99
C PRO A 32 -11.21 15.48 -4.04
N ASP A 33 -11.00 16.79 -3.95
CA ASP A 33 -9.83 17.27 -3.23
C ASP A 33 -9.86 16.49 -1.92
N ALA A 34 -8.86 15.62 -1.73
CA ALA A 34 -8.76 14.80 -0.53
C ALA A 34 -8.98 15.73 0.66
N SER A 35 -10.05 15.49 1.43
CA SER A 35 -10.38 16.35 2.55
C SER A 35 -9.13 16.46 3.44
N PRO A 36 -8.84 17.61 4.06
CA PRO A 36 -7.75 17.71 5.04
C PRO A 36 -7.83 16.61 6.11
N VAL A 37 -9.04 16.11 6.38
CA VAL A 37 -9.30 14.94 7.26
C VAL A 37 -8.76 13.64 6.66
N ASP A 38 -8.90 13.40 5.36
CA ASP A 38 -8.39 12.22 4.67
C ASP A 38 -6.86 12.25 4.55
N GLN A 39 -6.29 13.43 4.32
CA GLN A 39 -4.83 13.62 4.32
C GLN A 39 -4.23 13.38 5.70
N GLY A 40 -4.84 13.91 6.77
CA GLY A 40 -4.39 13.66 8.15
C GLY A 40 -4.45 12.18 8.54
N ARG A 41 -5.44 11.43 8.06
CA ARG A 41 -5.53 9.97 8.27
C ARG A 41 -4.45 9.20 7.51
N LEU A 42 -4.17 9.59 6.27
CA LEU A 42 -3.07 9.01 5.47
C LEU A 42 -1.72 9.23 6.16
N ASP A 43 -1.46 10.44 6.65
CA ASP A 43 -0.19 10.76 7.32
C ASP A 43 -0.05 10.00 8.64
N ALA A 44 -1.14 9.85 9.41
CA ALA A 44 -1.15 9.03 10.61
C ALA A 44 -0.89 7.54 10.33
N ALA A 45 -1.51 6.98 9.29
CA ALA A 45 -1.28 5.58 8.88
C ALA A 45 0.18 5.35 8.43
N ARG A 46 0.77 6.30 7.69
CA ARG A 46 2.19 6.26 7.30
C ARG A 46 3.12 6.29 8.52
N ALA A 47 2.88 7.20 9.46
CA ALA A 47 3.68 7.30 10.68
C ALA A 47 3.59 6.03 11.54
N LYS A 48 2.41 5.40 11.58
CA LYS A 48 2.19 4.11 12.26
C LYS A 48 2.98 2.99 11.60
N LEU A 49 2.97 2.89 10.27
CA LEU A 49 3.76 1.91 9.53
C LEU A 49 5.26 2.11 9.75
N GLU A 50 5.77 3.34 9.61
CA GLU A 50 7.19 3.65 9.80
C GLU A 50 7.66 3.28 11.23
N THR A 51 6.83 3.57 12.24
CA THR A 51 7.13 3.20 13.63
C THR A 51 7.17 1.68 13.80
N ALA A 52 6.21 0.95 13.22
CA ALA A 52 6.18 -0.50 13.29
C ALA A 52 7.40 -1.13 12.59
N GLU A 53 7.82 -0.61 11.44
CA GLU A 53 9.02 -1.04 10.72
C GLU A 53 10.29 -0.83 11.55
N ARG A 54 10.45 0.35 12.14
CA ARG A 54 11.58 0.66 13.02
C ARG A 54 11.63 -0.30 14.21
N ILE A 55 10.48 -0.62 14.81
CA ILE A 55 10.40 -1.56 15.92
C ILE A 55 10.77 -2.99 15.48
N CYS A 56 10.28 -3.43 14.33
CA CYS A 56 10.67 -4.74 13.78
C CYS A 56 12.19 -4.83 13.56
N GLN A 57 12.82 -3.76 13.05
CA GLN A 57 14.28 -3.69 12.89
C GLN A 57 15.03 -3.71 14.22
N MET A 58 14.52 -3.04 15.26
CA MET A 58 15.14 -3.05 16.58
C MET A 58 15.07 -4.40 17.27
N PHE A 59 13.96 -5.13 17.11
CA PHE A 59 13.81 -6.44 17.72
C PHE A 59 14.45 -7.57 16.91
N HIS A 60 14.66 -7.40 15.61
CA HIS A 60 15.24 -8.47 14.78
C HIS A 60 16.77 -8.39 14.77
N ASP A 61 17.44 -9.40 15.34
CA ASP A 61 18.86 -9.62 15.08
C ASP A 61 19.06 -10.33 13.72
N PRO A 62 19.68 -9.70 12.71
CA PRO A 62 19.78 -10.28 11.37
C PRO A 62 20.69 -11.51 11.28
N GLU A 63 21.61 -11.70 12.23
CA GLU A 63 22.54 -12.83 12.25
C GLU A 63 21.90 -14.07 12.89
N SER A 64 21.33 -13.92 14.09
CA SER A 64 20.77 -15.06 14.83
C SER A 64 19.27 -15.28 14.62
N GLY A 65 18.56 -14.32 14.02
CA GLY A 65 17.10 -14.27 14.05
C GLY A 65 16.53 -14.06 15.46
N SER A 66 17.35 -13.93 16.50
CA SER A 66 16.84 -13.81 17.87
C SER A 66 16.18 -12.44 18.09
N PRO A 67 15.07 -12.39 18.84
CA PRO A 67 14.59 -11.13 19.35
C PRO A 67 15.66 -10.46 20.23
N ARG A 68 15.92 -9.17 19.99
CA ARG A 68 16.84 -8.37 20.81
C ARG A 68 16.19 -7.93 22.12
N GLY A 69 17.02 -7.59 23.11
CA GLY A 69 16.58 -6.94 24.35
C GLY A 69 15.79 -7.84 25.31
N GLY A 70 15.96 -9.17 25.23
CA GLY A 70 15.22 -10.12 26.07
C GLY A 70 13.76 -10.33 25.65
N ALA A 71 13.36 -9.83 24.49
CA ALA A 71 12.06 -10.12 23.91
C ALA A 71 11.96 -11.62 23.52
N GLY A 72 10.75 -12.18 23.57
CA GLY A 72 10.48 -13.54 23.10
C GLY A 72 10.13 -13.58 21.62
N ALA A 73 10.12 -14.78 21.02
CA ALA A 73 9.68 -15.00 19.64
C ALA A 73 8.28 -14.42 19.38
N GLU A 74 7.38 -14.54 20.36
CA GLU A 74 6.04 -13.94 20.32
C GLU A 74 6.07 -12.42 20.12
N SER A 75 7.03 -11.71 20.74
CA SER A 75 7.14 -10.26 20.59
C SER A 75 7.55 -9.86 19.17
N ASN A 76 8.51 -10.58 18.58
CA ASN A 76 8.88 -10.41 17.16
C ASN A 76 7.67 -10.61 16.25
N TYR A 77 6.94 -11.70 16.47
CA TYR A 77 5.74 -12.01 15.70
C TYR A 77 4.69 -10.91 15.80
N LEU A 78 4.33 -10.49 17.02
CA LEU A 78 3.29 -9.48 17.23
C LEU A 78 3.65 -8.13 16.59
N TRP A 79 4.91 -7.71 16.62
CA TRP A 79 5.33 -6.48 15.96
C TRP A 79 5.33 -6.61 14.44
N SER A 80 5.76 -7.75 13.89
CA SER A 80 5.65 -8.02 12.45
C SER A 80 4.19 -8.01 11.98
N LYS A 81 3.27 -8.60 12.76
CA LYS A 81 1.83 -8.56 12.50
C LYS A 81 1.27 -7.14 12.58
N ARG A 82 1.69 -6.32 13.56
CA ARG A 82 1.31 -4.90 13.64
C ARG A 82 1.80 -4.09 12.44
N ARG A 83 3.00 -4.36 11.93
CA ARG A 83 3.53 -3.76 10.69
C ARG A 83 2.63 -4.09 9.51
N MET A 84 2.28 -5.36 9.32
CA MET A 84 1.34 -5.81 8.29
C MET A 84 -0.01 -5.10 8.40
N LEU A 85 -0.59 -5.01 9.60
CA LEU A 85 -1.88 -4.35 9.81
C LEU A 85 -1.82 -2.83 9.53
N ALA A 86 -0.71 -2.17 9.87
CA ALA A 86 -0.52 -0.76 9.53
C ALA A 86 -0.39 -0.54 8.02
N GLU A 87 0.22 -1.48 7.32
CA GLU A 87 0.33 -1.49 5.87
C GLU A 87 -1.04 -1.71 5.18
N ILE A 88 -1.85 -2.64 5.70
CA ILE A 88 -3.24 -2.85 5.24
C ILE A 88 -4.08 -1.59 5.48
N GLU A 89 -3.95 -0.95 6.63
CA GLU A 89 -4.63 0.32 6.93
C GLU A 89 -4.26 1.41 5.92
N LEU A 90 -2.97 1.53 5.56
CA LEU A 90 -2.52 2.46 4.53
C LEU A 90 -3.11 2.13 3.15
N ILE A 91 -3.18 0.85 2.78
CA ILE A 91 -3.78 0.37 1.52
C ILE A 91 -5.28 0.63 1.46
N GLN A 92 -5.99 0.51 2.59
CA GLN A 92 -7.42 0.82 2.68
C GLN A 92 -7.68 2.32 2.49
N LEU A 93 -6.73 3.19 2.84
CA LEU A 93 -6.81 4.63 2.64
C LEU A 93 -6.29 5.08 1.25
N ASP A 94 -5.31 4.38 0.68
CA ASP A 94 -4.73 4.64 -0.65
C ASP A 94 -4.47 3.32 -1.40
N HIS A 95 -5.46 2.87 -2.18
CA HIS A 95 -5.40 1.61 -2.93
C HIS A 95 -4.26 1.53 -3.96
N ARG A 96 -3.62 2.66 -4.31
CA ARG A 96 -2.45 2.66 -5.20
C ARG A 96 -1.23 2.01 -4.55
N GLN A 97 -1.22 1.84 -3.23
CA GLN A 97 -0.15 1.20 -2.47
C GLN A 97 -0.15 -0.34 -2.60
N GLY A 98 -1.22 -0.94 -3.15
CA GLY A 98 -1.34 -2.37 -3.38
C GLY A 98 -2.62 -2.96 -2.82
N THR A 99 -2.59 -4.25 -2.51
CA THR A 99 -3.72 -5.00 -1.94
C THR A 99 -3.42 -5.55 -0.55
N GLU A 100 -4.46 -5.87 0.20
CA GLU A 100 -4.32 -6.56 1.50
C GLU A 100 -3.52 -7.87 1.36
N ALA A 101 -3.77 -8.63 0.30
CA ALA A 101 -3.02 -9.85 0.01
C ALA A 101 -1.51 -9.58 -0.17
N ASP A 102 -1.13 -8.46 -0.80
CA ASP A 102 0.29 -8.09 -0.96
C ASP A 102 0.97 -7.81 0.38
N ALA A 103 0.28 -7.11 1.30
CA ALA A 103 0.80 -6.83 2.64
C ALA A 103 0.98 -8.12 3.46
N ILE A 104 -0.01 -9.02 3.39
CA ILE A 104 0.06 -10.34 4.06
C ILE A 104 1.18 -11.19 3.44
N GLN A 105 1.35 -11.17 2.12
CA GLN A 105 2.43 -11.89 1.45
C GLN A 105 3.81 -11.38 1.90
N ARG A 106 4.01 -10.06 2.03
CA ARG A 106 5.25 -9.49 2.58
C ARG A 106 5.48 -9.91 4.03
N HIS A 107 4.44 -9.95 4.85
CA HIS A 107 4.52 -10.48 6.22
C HIS A 107 4.95 -11.95 6.24
N LEU A 108 4.32 -12.80 5.42
CA LEU A 108 4.68 -14.21 5.31
C LEU A 108 6.13 -14.42 4.85
N GLN A 109 6.58 -13.67 3.84
CA GLN A 109 7.97 -13.73 3.37
C GLN A 109 8.95 -13.34 4.49
N TRP A 110 8.63 -12.30 5.25
CA TRP A 110 9.42 -11.90 6.41
C TRP A 110 9.46 -13.00 7.49
N MET A 111 8.31 -13.62 7.79
CA MET A 111 8.21 -14.70 8.79
C MET A 111 9.03 -15.93 8.39
N ARG A 112 9.02 -16.29 7.10
CA ARG A 112 9.85 -17.38 6.56
C ARG A 112 11.33 -17.07 6.67
N ALA A 113 11.76 -15.89 6.22
CA ALA A 113 13.16 -15.47 6.34
C ALA A 113 13.62 -15.43 7.79
N TRP A 114 12.75 -15.00 8.71
CA TRP A 114 13.04 -15.02 10.14
C TRP A 114 13.19 -16.45 10.68
N ASN A 115 12.29 -17.37 10.33
CA ASN A 115 12.39 -18.77 10.73
C ASN A 115 13.65 -19.45 10.19
N ASP A 116 14.03 -19.16 8.94
CA ASP A 116 15.26 -19.68 8.34
C ASP A 116 16.48 -19.28 9.19
N ARG A 117 16.55 -18.01 9.64
CA ARG A 117 17.59 -17.54 10.56
C ARG A 117 17.54 -18.22 11.92
N VAL A 118 16.34 -18.40 12.48
CA VAL A 118 16.12 -19.10 13.75
C VAL A 118 16.68 -20.52 13.68
N VAL A 119 16.39 -21.25 12.60
CA VAL A 119 16.88 -22.62 12.36
C VAL A 119 18.40 -22.63 12.12
N GLU A 120 18.91 -21.76 11.25
CA GLU A 120 20.34 -21.66 10.90
C GLU A 120 21.21 -21.32 12.11
N SER A 121 20.72 -20.47 13.03
CA SER A 121 21.48 -20.04 14.19
C SER A 121 21.89 -21.18 15.12
N GLY A 122 21.10 -22.26 15.18
CA GLY A 122 21.27 -23.34 16.14
C GLY A 122 21.12 -22.93 17.62
N VAL A 123 20.70 -21.69 17.90
CA VAL A 123 20.57 -21.14 19.27
C VAL A 123 19.20 -21.45 19.87
N PHE A 124 18.18 -21.61 19.02
CA PHE A 124 16.81 -21.84 19.47
C PHE A 124 16.57 -23.30 19.89
N SER A 125 15.72 -23.48 20.90
CA SER A 125 15.22 -24.81 21.26
C SER A 125 14.24 -25.33 20.20
N PRO A 126 14.01 -26.66 20.12
CA PRO A 126 12.98 -27.22 19.24
C PRO A 126 11.59 -26.60 19.44
N PHE A 127 11.25 -26.24 20.68
CA PHE A 127 10.00 -25.51 20.98
C PHE A 127 9.98 -24.11 20.38
N GLY A 128 11.12 -23.39 20.44
CA GLY A 128 11.26 -22.08 19.80
C GLY A 128 11.09 -22.15 18.29
N ILE A 129 11.66 -23.16 17.63
CA ILE A 129 11.50 -23.41 16.19
C ILE A 129 10.03 -23.73 15.86
N ALA A 130 9.40 -24.65 16.60
CA ALA A 130 7.98 -24.97 16.39
C ALA A 130 7.05 -23.76 16.58
N THR A 131 7.42 -22.83 17.48
CA THR A 131 6.69 -21.58 17.69
C THR A 131 6.77 -20.67 16.45
N THR A 132 7.94 -20.55 15.82
CA THR A 132 8.10 -19.74 14.61
C THR A 132 7.44 -20.39 13.39
N GLU A 133 7.46 -21.72 13.28
CA GLU A 133 6.70 -22.49 12.29
C GLU A 133 5.18 -22.27 12.43
N TYR A 134 4.67 -22.28 13.67
CA TYR A 134 3.26 -21.98 13.93
C TYR A 134 2.87 -20.59 13.42
N TYR A 135 3.70 -19.57 13.65
CA TYR A 135 3.42 -18.23 13.16
C TYR A 135 3.47 -18.10 11.63
N ILE A 136 4.31 -18.90 10.96
CA ILE A 136 4.27 -19.01 9.49
C ILE A 136 2.93 -19.58 9.04
N ALA A 137 2.47 -20.68 9.64
CA ALA A 137 1.18 -21.29 9.32
C ALA A 137 0.01 -20.33 9.55
N GLU A 138 0.07 -19.51 10.62
CA GLU A 138 -0.92 -18.46 10.87
C GLU A 138 -0.93 -17.41 9.73
N ALA A 139 0.24 -16.94 9.28
CA ALA A 139 0.34 -16.01 8.16
C ALA A 139 -0.12 -16.61 6.82
N GLU A 140 0.13 -17.90 6.59
CA GLU A 140 -0.38 -18.63 5.42
C GLU A 140 -1.91 -18.71 5.42
N ALA A 141 -2.52 -18.98 6.58
CA ALA A 141 -3.97 -19.00 6.72
C ALA A 141 -4.60 -17.62 6.49
N MET A 142 -3.93 -16.53 6.92
CA MET A 142 -4.35 -15.17 6.61
C MET A 142 -4.32 -14.91 5.09
N LEU A 143 -3.23 -15.29 4.40
CA LEU A 143 -3.10 -15.07 2.97
C LEU A 143 -4.15 -15.86 2.18
N ALA A 144 -4.37 -17.12 2.55
CA ALA A 144 -5.40 -17.97 1.96
C ALA A 144 -6.81 -17.40 2.17
N SER A 145 -7.05 -16.65 3.24
CA SER A 145 -8.34 -16.01 3.50
C SER A 145 -8.52 -14.72 2.68
N ALA A 146 -7.46 -13.92 2.54
CA ALA A 146 -7.47 -12.66 1.77
C ALA A 146 -7.53 -12.86 0.25
N THR A 147 -7.24 -14.07 -0.24
CA THR A 147 -7.22 -14.42 -1.67
C THR A 147 -8.43 -15.25 -2.11
N ARG A 148 -9.35 -15.58 -1.19
CA ARG A 148 -10.61 -16.23 -1.57
C ARG A 148 -11.52 -15.23 -2.30
N PRO A 149 -12.18 -15.66 -3.39
CA PRO A 149 -13.13 -14.84 -4.13
C PRO A 149 -14.41 -14.56 -3.35
#